data_AF-A0A8H2WZX5-F1
#
_entry.id   AF-A0A8H2WZX5-F1
#
_cell.length_a   1.000
_cell.length_b   1.000
_cell.length_c   1.000
_cell.angle_alpha   90.00
_cell.angle_beta   90.00
_cell.angle_gamma   90.00
#
_symmetry.space_group_name_H-M   'P 1'
#
loop_
_entity.id
_entity.type
_entity.pdbx_description
1 polymer ?
#
loop_
_entity_poly.entity_id
_entity_poly.type
_entity_poly.pdbx_seq_one_letter_code
_entity_poly.pdbx_strand_id
1 'polypeptide(L)'
;MSYSHYNLQNHAFKVFAPLLLKTGVKQLLTASPFNMGYLTNRTPAWHPAPAKMVSLKDNQLLKLAENWPGGLPNLALGYALRRDSGVMADVPTVAGFSRTSEVHEAVSVWHEVMSGVSSTRHDLELAVIQAVAEWRNYSWKSPPK
;
A
#
# COMPACT_ATOMS: atom_id res chain seq x y z
N MET A 1 13.81 -2.64 7.17
CA MET A 1 13.62 -1.67 6.06
C MET A 1 12.31 -0.92 6.31
N SER A 2 12.40 0.36 6.64
CA SER A 2 11.34 1.11 7.35
C SER A 2 10.35 1.85 6.46
N TYR A 3 10.34 1.59 5.15
CA TYR A 3 9.67 2.45 4.17
C TYR A 3 8.27 1.98 3.73
N SER A 4 7.64 1.01 4.42
CA SER A 4 6.34 0.46 4.02
C SER A 4 5.27 0.55 5.12
N HIS A 5 4.95 1.79 5.49
CA HIS A 5 4.03 2.08 6.61
C HIS A 5 2.82 2.96 6.20
N TYR A 6 2.58 3.09 4.89
CA TYR A 6 1.37 3.70 4.31
C TYR A 6 0.90 2.88 3.10
N ASN A 7 0.15 1.82 3.38
CA ASN A 7 -0.43 0.88 2.41
C ASN A 7 -1.64 0.16 3.05
N LEU A 8 -2.30 -0.72 2.30
CA LEU A 8 -3.50 -1.45 2.76
C LEU A 8 -3.29 -2.33 4.01
N GLN A 9 -2.06 -2.76 4.31
CA GLN A 9 -1.76 -3.55 5.52
C GLN A 9 -1.23 -2.69 6.68
N ASN A 10 -0.52 -1.60 6.38
CA ASN A 10 0.16 -0.79 7.36
C ASN A 10 -0.12 0.70 7.14
N HIS A 11 -0.78 1.34 8.11
CA HIS A 11 -1.13 2.76 8.11
C HIS A 11 -0.44 3.54 9.24
N ALA A 12 0.56 2.96 9.90
CA ALA A 12 1.24 3.58 11.04
C ALA A 12 1.82 4.96 10.68
N PHE A 13 2.31 5.14 9.44
CA PHE A 13 2.87 6.41 8.99
C PHE A 13 1.87 7.57 9.10
N LYS A 14 0.59 7.33 8.82
CA LYS A 14 -0.46 8.36 8.94
C LYS A 14 -0.58 8.91 10.36
N VAL A 15 -0.34 8.05 11.37
CA VAL A 15 -0.37 8.43 12.80
C VAL A 15 0.88 9.22 13.17
N PHE A 16 2.06 8.81 12.69
CA PHE A 16 3.33 9.43 13.05
C PHE A 16 3.68 10.68 12.24
N ALA A 17 3.13 10.84 11.03
CA ALA A 17 3.49 11.95 10.13
C ALA A 17 3.36 13.34 10.79
N PRO A 18 2.25 13.69 11.49
CA PRO A 18 2.16 14.97 12.19
C PRO A 18 3.18 15.13 13.33
N LEU A 19 3.57 14.03 13.99
CA LEU A 19 4.56 14.06 15.08
C LEU A 19 5.97 14.28 14.54
N LEU A 20 6.31 13.62 13.42
CA LEU A 20 7.62 13.78 12.77
C LEU A 20 7.85 15.23 12.32
N LEU A 21 6.83 15.90 11.79
CA LEU A 21 6.95 17.33 11.43
C LEU A 21 7.25 18.22 12.64
N LYS A 22 6.69 17.90 13.82
CA LYS A 22 6.94 18.65 15.06
C LYS A 22 8.37 18.51 15.57
N THR A 23 9.08 17.43 15.20
CA THR A 23 10.50 17.27 15.58
C THR A 23 11.46 18.01 14.67
N GLY A 24 10.96 18.81 13.72
CA GLY A 24 11.77 19.59 12.79
C GLY A 24 12.08 18.90 11.46
N VAL A 25 11.56 17.69 11.22
CA VAL A 25 11.62 17.03 9.90
C VAL A 25 10.90 17.91 8.89
N LYS A 26 11.60 18.26 7.79
CA LYS A 26 11.10 19.21 6.79
C LYS A 26 10.30 18.57 5.68
N GLN A 27 10.58 17.30 5.38
CA GLN A 27 9.95 16.60 4.28
C GLN A 27 9.61 15.19 4.69
N LEU A 28 8.40 14.78 4.33
CA LEU A 28 7.88 13.44 4.50
C LEU A 28 7.65 12.84 3.13
N LEU A 29 7.88 11.55 3.00
CA LEU A 29 7.53 10.77 1.83
C LEU A 29 7.09 9.38 2.29
N THR A 30 6.17 8.77 1.56
CA THR A 30 5.89 7.35 1.69
C THR A 30 6.52 6.60 0.54
N ALA A 31 6.73 5.30 0.71
CA ALA A 31 7.21 4.46 -0.37
C ALA A 31 6.62 3.06 -0.27
N SER A 32 6.92 2.23 -1.27
CA SER A 32 6.57 0.82 -1.28
C SER A 32 5.06 0.58 -1.06
N PRO A 33 4.19 1.14 -1.93
CA PRO A 33 2.74 0.96 -1.83
C PRO A 33 2.35 -0.51 -1.94
N PHE A 34 3.16 -1.31 -2.65
CA PHE A 34 2.99 -2.75 -2.80
C PHE A 34 3.54 -3.56 -1.64
N ASN A 35 3.96 -2.91 -0.55
CA ASN A 35 4.48 -3.55 0.64
C ASN A 35 5.61 -4.55 0.36
N MET A 36 6.68 -4.05 -0.27
CA MET A 36 7.82 -4.84 -0.73
C MET A 36 7.45 -5.98 -1.69
N GLY A 37 6.34 -5.86 -2.41
CA GLY A 37 5.84 -6.89 -3.33
C GLY A 37 4.81 -7.81 -2.69
N TYR A 38 4.56 -7.72 -1.38
CA TYR A 38 3.50 -8.49 -0.72
C TYR A 38 2.12 -8.20 -1.29
N LEU A 39 1.77 -6.93 -1.54
CA LEU A 39 0.47 -6.54 -2.12
C LEU A 39 0.45 -6.62 -3.65
N THR A 40 1.27 -7.48 -4.25
CA THR A 40 1.21 -7.78 -5.69
C THR A 40 0.57 -9.15 -5.93
N ASN A 41 0.36 -9.50 -7.21
CA ASN A 41 -0.21 -10.79 -7.61
C ASN A 41 0.63 -11.98 -7.10
N ARG A 42 1.94 -11.82 -6.97
CA ARG A 42 2.85 -12.86 -6.48
C ARG A 42 3.83 -12.28 -5.47
N THR A 43 3.80 -12.80 -4.24
CA THR A 43 4.79 -12.42 -3.23
C THR A 43 6.19 -12.88 -3.68
N PRO A 44 7.21 -11.99 -3.64
CA PRO A 44 8.58 -12.39 -3.95
C PRO A 44 9.09 -13.50 -3.04
N ALA A 45 9.87 -14.44 -3.58
CA ALA A 45 10.39 -15.57 -2.80
C ALA A 45 11.29 -15.13 -1.62
N TRP A 46 11.94 -13.98 -1.72
CA TRP A 46 12.78 -13.39 -0.67
C TRP A 46 11.98 -12.61 0.40
N HIS A 47 10.67 -12.47 0.25
CA HIS A 47 9.87 -11.60 1.10
C HIS A 47 9.85 -12.11 2.56
N PRO A 48 10.07 -11.26 3.58
CA PRO A 48 10.16 -11.68 4.98
C PRO A 48 8.80 -11.97 5.64
N ALA A 49 7.73 -12.13 4.85
CA ALA A 49 6.39 -12.33 5.40
C ALA A 49 6.27 -13.76 5.96
N PRO A 50 5.67 -13.95 7.16
CA PRO A 50 5.38 -15.28 7.67
C PRO A 50 4.52 -16.09 6.70
N ALA A 51 4.73 -17.41 6.63
CA ALA A 51 3.98 -18.29 5.72
C ALA A 51 2.45 -18.13 5.86
N LYS A 52 1.94 -18.00 7.09
CA LYS A 52 0.51 -17.75 7.35
C LYS A 52 -0.01 -16.49 6.67
N MET A 53 0.79 -15.42 6.67
CA MET A 53 0.43 -14.15 6.04
C MET A 53 0.46 -14.26 4.51
N VAL A 54 1.43 -14.97 3.95
CA VAL A 54 1.46 -15.28 2.50
C VAL A 54 0.24 -16.10 2.09
N SER A 55 -0.09 -17.15 2.84
CA SER A 55 -1.29 -17.97 2.58
C SER A 55 -2.59 -17.17 2.70
N LEU A 56 -2.68 -16.24 3.66
CA LEU A 56 -3.82 -15.33 3.76
C LEU A 56 -3.99 -14.49 2.48
N LYS A 57 -2.89 -13.91 1.98
CA LYS A 57 -2.93 -13.14 0.73
C LYS A 57 -3.40 -14.00 -0.45
N ASP A 58 -2.78 -15.16 -0.64
CA ASP A 58 -3.07 -16.02 -1.79
C ASP A 58 -4.50 -16.59 -1.75
N ASN A 59 -5.01 -16.93 -0.55
CA ASN A 59 -6.32 -17.56 -0.42
C ASN A 59 -7.49 -16.57 -0.27
N GLN A 60 -7.23 -15.33 0.14
CA GLN A 60 -8.28 -14.36 0.48
C GLN A 60 -8.08 -13.00 -0.20
N LEU A 61 -6.93 -12.35 -0.03
CA LEU A 61 -6.75 -10.98 -0.56
C LEU A 61 -6.81 -10.92 -2.08
N LEU A 62 -6.21 -11.90 -2.76
CA LEU A 62 -6.30 -12.00 -4.23
C LEU A 62 -7.74 -12.23 -4.71
N LYS A 63 -8.54 -13.02 -3.98
CA LYS A 63 -9.95 -13.28 -4.32
C LYS A 63 -10.82 -12.04 -4.15
N LEU A 64 -10.60 -11.27 -3.08
CA LEU A 64 -11.32 -10.00 -2.88
C LEU A 64 -11.12 -9.02 -4.03
N ALA A 65 -9.96 -9.06 -4.68
CA ALA A 65 -9.61 -8.17 -5.78
C ALA A 65 -9.74 -8.81 -7.17
N GLU A 66 -10.26 -10.03 -7.30
CA GLU A 66 -10.20 -10.81 -8.55
C GLU A 66 -10.95 -10.14 -9.71
N ASN A 67 -12.06 -9.47 -9.40
CA ASN A 67 -12.92 -8.79 -10.39
C ASN A 67 -12.58 -7.30 -10.53
N TRP A 68 -11.59 -6.79 -9.78
CA TRP A 68 -11.17 -5.40 -9.89
C TRP A 68 -10.15 -5.24 -11.04
N PRO A 69 -10.32 -4.26 -11.95
CA PRO A 69 -9.33 -3.99 -12.99
C PRO A 69 -7.93 -3.74 -12.40
N GLY A 70 -6.95 -4.56 -12.81
CA GLY A 70 -5.59 -4.50 -12.27
C GLY A 70 -5.39 -5.15 -10.89
N GLY A 71 -6.45 -5.70 -10.29
CA GLY A 71 -6.42 -6.54 -9.10
C GLY A 71 -5.88 -5.88 -7.83
N LEU A 72 -5.32 -6.71 -6.95
CA LEU A 72 -4.77 -6.26 -5.66
C LEU A 72 -3.68 -5.17 -5.78
N PRO A 73 -2.71 -5.25 -6.73
CA PRO A 73 -1.73 -4.17 -6.89
C PRO A 73 -2.39 -2.82 -7.20
N ASN A 74 -3.43 -2.81 -8.04
CA ASN A 74 -4.14 -1.57 -8.41
C ASN A 74 -4.84 -0.94 -7.19
N LEU A 75 -5.51 -1.74 -6.37
CA LEU A 75 -6.10 -1.28 -5.10
C LEU A 75 -5.02 -0.73 -4.16
N ALA A 76 -3.92 -1.47 -3.98
CA ALA A 76 -2.81 -1.07 -3.10
C ALA A 76 -2.16 0.26 -3.54
N LEU A 77 -1.96 0.43 -4.85
CA LEU A 77 -1.39 1.65 -5.40
C LEU A 77 -2.34 2.83 -5.22
N GLY A 78 -3.63 2.69 -5.56
CA GLY A 78 -4.56 3.80 -5.45
C GLY A 78 -4.79 4.23 -3.99
N TYR A 79 -4.82 3.28 -3.03
CA TYR A 79 -4.84 3.62 -1.60
C TYR A 79 -3.65 4.49 -1.20
N ALA A 80 -2.45 4.18 -1.69
CA ALA A 80 -1.24 4.91 -1.34
C ALA A 80 -1.07 6.23 -2.11
N LEU A 81 -1.68 6.37 -3.29
CA LEU A 81 -1.64 7.58 -4.11
C LEU A 81 -2.72 8.60 -3.73
N ARG A 82 -3.82 8.15 -3.13
CA ARG A 82 -4.90 9.05 -2.71
C ARG A 82 -4.38 10.05 -1.68
N ARG A 83 -4.77 11.31 -1.86
CA ARG A 83 -4.41 12.40 -0.94
C ARG A 83 -5.47 12.49 0.14
N ASP A 84 -5.26 11.72 1.21
CA ASP A 84 -6.05 11.84 2.44
C ASP A 84 -5.90 13.26 3.03
N SER A 85 -6.84 13.68 3.88
CA SER A 85 -6.80 15.00 4.51
C SER A 85 -5.62 15.21 5.47
N GLY A 86 -5.37 16.47 5.82
CA GLY A 86 -4.32 16.86 6.77
C GLY A 86 -2.92 16.68 6.18
N VAL A 87 -1.97 16.28 7.01
CA VAL A 87 -0.55 16.14 6.62
C VAL A 87 -0.37 15.23 5.41
N MET A 88 -1.17 14.17 5.29
CA MET A 88 -1.04 13.19 4.19
C MET A 88 -1.40 13.75 2.81
N ALA A 89 -2.11 14.89 2.74
CA ALA A 89 -2.45 15.52 1.46
C ALA A 89 -1.19 15.89 0.67
N ASP A 90 -0.15 16.33 1.39
CA ASP A 90 1.09 16.84 0.79
C ASP A 90 2.20 15.79 0.71
N VAL A 91 2.01 14.58 1.26
CA VAL A 91 3.07 13.56 1.30
C VAL A 91 3.14 12.78 -0.02
N PRO A 92 4.21 12.91 -0.82
CA PRO A 92 4.38 12.12 -2.04
C PRO A 92 4.60 10.63 -1.73
N THR A 93 4.22 9.80 -2.68
CA THR A 93 4.40 8.34 -2.64
C THR A 93 5.40 7.92 -3.70
N VAL A 94 6.44 7.21 -3.28
CA VAL A 94 7.46 6.64 -4.17
C VAL A 94 7.13 5.18 -4.48
N ALA A 95 6.95 4.88 -5.76
CA ALA A 95 6.70 3.53 -6.27
C ALA A 95 7.75 3.17 -7.34
N GLY A 96 8.19 1.91 -7.33
CA GLY A 96 9.11 1.37 -8.33
C GLY A 96 8.35 0.53 -9.35
N PHE A 97 8.70 0.69 -10.62
CA PHE A 97 8.14 -0.04 -11.75
C PHE A 97 9.26 -0.61 -12.61
N SER A 98 9.06 -1.81 -13.15
CA SER A 98 10.04 -2.50 -13.99
C SER A 98 9.77 -2.31 -15.48
N ARG A 99 8.54 -1.92 -15.84
CA ARG A 99 8.10 -1.77 -17.24
C ARG A 99 7.36 -0.45 -17.44
N THR A 100 7.49 0.13 -18.63
CA THR A 100 6.76 1.36 -18.99
C THR A 100 5.24 1.19 -18.91
N SER A 101 4.72 0.01 -19.22
CA SER A 101 3.27 -0.28 -19.09
C SER A 101 2.78 -0.11 -17.65
N GLU A 102 3.58 -0.50 -16.66
CA GLU A 102 3.25 -0.35 -15.24
C GLU A 102 3.23 1.12 -14.82
N VAL A 103 4.05 1.97 -15.46
CA VAL A 103 4.00 3.43 -15.28
C VAL A 103 2.70 4.00 -15.83
N HIS A 104 2.26 3.58 -17.02
CA HIS A 104 0.98 4.02 -17.58
C HIS A 104 -0.20 3.59 -16.72
N GLU A 105 -0.19 2.34 -16.22
CA GLU A 105 -1.19 1.85 -15.27
C GLU A 105 -1.19 2.69 -13.98
N ALA A 106 -0.01 3.01 -13.44
CA ALA A 106 0.11 3.84 -12.24
C ALA A 106 -0.41 5.26 -12.43
N VAL A 107 -0.12 5.88 -13.57
CA VAL A 107 -0.65 7.20 -13.94
C VAL A 107 -2.17 7.15 -14.11
N SER A 108 -2.71 6.08 -14.70
CA SER A 108 -4.16 5.90 -14.80
C SER A 108 -4.82 5.77 -13.44
N VAL A 109 -4.24 4.99 -12.51
CA VAL A 109 -4.72 4.87 -11.13
C VAL A 109 -4.64 6.21 -10.41
N TRP A 110 -3.55 6.95 -10.58
CA TRP A 110 -3.40 8.29 -10.03
C TRP A 110 -4.52 9.23 -10.49
N HIS A 111 -4.78 9.30 -11.80
CA HIS A 111 -5.87 10.11 -12.33
C HIS A 111 -7.23 9.70 -11.74
N GLU A 112 -7.52 8.40 -11.68
CA GLU A 112 -8.76 7.88 -11.10
C GLU A 112 -8.95 8.36 -9.65
N VAL A 113 -7.97 8.15 -8.77
CA VAL A 113 -8.13 8.48 -7.34
C VAL A 113 -8.08 9.99 -7.08
N MET A 114 -7.44 10.78 -7.93
CA MET A 114 -7.43 12.25 -7.83
C MET A 114 -8.74 12.87 -8.32
N SER A 115 -9.45 12.24 -9.25
CA SER A 115 -10.78 12.68 -9.69
C SER A 115 -11.90 12.32 -8.71
N GLY A 116 -11.60 11.48 -7.72
CA GLY A 116 -12.54 11.05 -6.67
C GLY A 116 -12.58 9.54 -6.56
N VAL A 117 -12.49 9.03 -5.33
CA VAL A 117 -12.51 7.59 -5.06
C VAL A 117 -13.96 7.09 -5.16
N SER A 118 -14.22 6.12 -6.05
CA SER A 118 -15.52 5.46 -6.13
C SER A 118 -15.84 4.69 -4.85
N SER A 119 -17.12 4.58 -4.49
CA SER A 119 -17.55 3.78 -3.33
C SER A 119 -17.08 2.33 -3.45
N THR A 120 -17.19 1.74 -4.64
CA THR A 120 -16.73 0.36 -4.90
C THR A 120 -15.24 0.17 -4.62
N ARG A 121 -14.37 1.09 -5.06
CA ARG A 121 -12.94 1.03 -4.73
C ARG A 121 -12.75 1.11 -3.23
N HIS A 122 -13.40 2.09 -2.59
CA HIS A 122 -13.27 2.32 -1.15
C HIS A 122 -13.67 1.07 -0.34
N ASP A 123 -14.79 0.45 -0.69
CA ASP A 123 -15.32 -0.74 -0.03
C ASP A 123 -14.38 -1.94 -0.19
N LEU A 124 -13.79 -2.13 -1.38
CA LEU A 124 -12.79 -3.17 -1.62
C LEU A 124 -11.48 -2.93 -0.85
N GLU A 125 -11.00 -1.68 -0.81
CA GLU A 125 -9.84 -1.31 0.00
C GLU A 125 -10.10 -1.60 1.49
N LEU A 126 -11.28 -1.25 2.00
CA LEU A 126 -11.70 -1.56 3.37
C LEU A 126 -11.80 -3.08 3.62
N ALA A 127 -12.34 -3.83 2.67
CA ALA A 127 -12.43 -5.29 2.77
C ALA A 127 -11.03 -5.93 2.87
N VAL A 128 -10.06 -5.44 2.08
CA VAL A 128 -8.65 -5.88 2.17
C VAL A 128 -8.04 -5.50 3.52
N ILE A 129 -8.24 -4.26 3.98
CA ILE A 129 -7.75 -3.77 5.29
C ILE A 129 -8.32 -4.62 6.43
N GLN A 130 -9.59 -5.03 6.33
CA GLN A 130 -10.24 -5.86 7.33
C GLN A 130 -9.75 -7.30 7.29
N ALA A 131 -9.55 -7.88 6.10
CA ALA A 131 -9.03 -9.23 5.93
C ALA A 131 -7.60 -9.37 6.47
N VAL A 132 -6.79 -8.31 6.41
CA VAL A 132 -5.42 -8.31 6.94
C VAL A 132 -5.33 -7.81 8.40
N ALA A 133 -6.45 -7.69 9.12
CA ALA A 133 -6.50 -7.05 10.44
C ALA A 133 -5.60 -7.72 11.50
N GLU A 134 -5.46 -9.05 11.50
CA GLU A 134 -4.53 -9.77 12.38
C GLU A 134 -3.07 -9.29 12.21
N TRP A 135 -2.71 -8.94 10.97
CA TRP A 135 -1.38 -8.46 10.61
C TRP A 135 -1.32 -6.94 10.51
N ARG A 136 -2.32 -6.21 10.99
CA ARG A 136 -2.38 -4.75 10.88
C ARG A 136 -1.13 -4.09 11.46
N ASN A 137 -0.53 -3.19 10.70
CA ASN A 137 0.67 -2.45 11.09
C ASN A 137 1.89 -3.33 11.44
N TYR A 138 1.87 -4.62 11.10
CA TYR A 138 3.03 -5.48 11.16
C TYR A 138 4.16 -4.88 10.32
N SER A 139 5.35 -4.79 10.91
CA SER A 139 6.56 -4.27 10.27
C SER A 139 7.52 -5.42 10.01
N TRP A 140 8.15 -5.41 8.84
CA TRP A 140 9.12 -6.44 8.47
C TRP A 140 10.36 -6.38 9.35
N LYS A 141 10.81 -7.55 9.80
CA LYS A 141 12.12 -7.68 10.44
C LYS A 141 13.19 -7.14 9.49
N SER A 142 14.15 -6.42 10.03
CA SER A 142 15.35 -6.08 9.27
C SER A 142 16.07 -7.38 8.88
N PRO A 143 16.63 -7.47 7.65
CA PRO A 143 17.45 -8.60 7.27
C PRO A 143 18.53 -8.88 8.33
N PRO A 144 18.86 -10.15 8.62
CA PRO A 144 20.01 -10.47 9.45
C PRO A 144 21.27 -9.83 8.84
N LYS A 145 22.17 -9.38 9.71
CA LYS A 145 23.47 -8.82 9.32
C LYS A 145 24.33 -9.88 8.63
#